data_AF-A0A7Z9LSV2-F1
#
_entry.id   AF-A0A7Z9LSV2-F1
#
_cell.length_a   1.000
_cell.length_b   1.000
_cell.length_c   1.000
_cell.angle_alpha   90.00
_cell.angle_beta   90.00
_cell.angle_gamma   90.00
#
_symmetry.space_group_name_H-M   'P 1'
#
loop_
_entity.id
_entity.type
_entity.pdbx_description
1 polymer ?
#
loop_
_entity_poly.entity_id
_entity_poly.type
_entity_poly.pdbx_seq_one_letter_code
_entity_poly.pdbx_strand_id
1 'polypeptide(L)' 'PQKPGSIGPQIYGSSKELLSNKINLGKYPKNYKPKRSTKIMPLLPHLNQQLSNLHAFLNARSD' A
#
# COMPACT_ATOMS: atom_id res chain seq x y z
N PRO A 1 2.60 9.51 0.10
CA PRO A 1 3.97 9.98 -0.20
C PRO A 1 4.30 9.74 -1.68
N GLN A 2 4.75 10.78 -2.38
CA GLN A 2 5.07 10.70 -3.81
C GLN A 2 6.56 10.46 -4.10
N LYS A 3 7.43 10.89 -3.18
CA LYS A 3 8.87 10.68 -3.30
C LYS A 3 9.21 9.19 -3.15
N PRO A 4 9.79 8.54 -4.17
CA PRO A 4 10.23 7.16 -4.05
C PRO A 4 11.40 7.06 -3.05
N GLY A 5 11.36 6.07 -2.18
CA GLY A 5 12.47 5.73 -1.29
C GLY A 5 13.40 4.68 -1.91
N SER A 6 14.58 4.47 -1.32
CA SER A 6 15.56 3.47 -1.79
C SER A 6 15.12 2.03 -1.51
N ILE A 7 14.36 1.82 -0.43
CA ILE A 7 14.04 0.47 0.06
C ILE A 7 12.67 -0.03 -0.39
N GLY A 8 11.65 0.79 -0.58
CA GLY A 8 10.28 0.35 -0.89
C GLY A 8 9.87 0.60 -2.34
N PRO A 9 8.89 -0.14 -2.90
CA PRO A 9 8.29 0.24 -4.17
C PRO A 9 7.55 1.58 -4.05
N GLN A 10 7.37 2.30 -5.15
CA GLN A 10 6.47 3.46 -5.19
C GLN A 10 5.02 3.02 -4.92
N ILE A 11 4.38 3.65 -3.94
CA ILE A 11 3.03 3.32 -3.47
C ILE A 11 2.01 4.47 -3.65
N TYR A 12 2.43 5.60 -4.22
CA TYR A 12 1.50 6.66 -4.64
C TYR A 12 0.45 6.10 -5.60
N GLY A 13 -0.81 6.55 -5.46
CA GLY A 13 -1.89 6.09 -6.34
C GLY A 13 -2.47 4.72 -5.97
N SER A 14 -2.10 4.15 -4.82
CA SER A 14 -2.60 2.82 -4.42
C SER A 14 -4.09 2.84 -4.11
N SER A 15 -4.82 1.84 -4.61
CA SER A 15 -6.25 1.67 -4.33
C SER A 15 -6.50 1.16 -2.90
N LYS A 16 -7.70 1.42 -2.35
CA LYS A 16 -8.11 0.91 -1.03
C LYS A 16 -8.03 -0.61 -0.94
N GLU A 17 -8.46 -1.32 -1.98
CA GLU A 17 -8.43 -2.78 -2.02
C GLU A 17 -6.99 -3.33 -1.95
N LEU A 18 -6.08 -2.74 -2.73
CA LEU A 18 -4.66 -3.11 -2.67
C LEU A 18 -4.08 -2.91 -1.28
N LEU A 19 -4.38 -1.77 -0.65
CA LEU A 19 -3.92 -1.46 0.70
C LEU A 19 -4.48 -2.45 1.73
N SER A 20 -5.78 -2.73 1.70
CA SER A 20 -6.42 -3.67 2.61
C SER A 20 -5.84 -5.09 2.48
N ASN A 21 -5.76 -5.62 1.26
CA ASN A 21 -5.19 -6.95 1.01
C ASN A 21 -3.74 -7.05 1.45
N LYS A 22 -2.96 -5.98 1.22
CA LYS A 22 -1.54 -5.99 1.58
C LYS A 22 -1.32 -5.89 3.08
N ILE A 23 -2.06 -5.01 3.77
CA ILE A 23 -1.91 -4.74 5.20
C ILE A 23 -2.46 -5.89 6.05
N ASN A 24 -3.62 -6.43 5.68
CA ASN A 24 -4.31 -7.45 6.48
C ASN A 24 -3.87 -8.86 6.12
N LEU A 25 -3.61 -9.14 4.85
CA LEU A 25 -3.41 -10.51 4.35
C LEU A 25 -2.01 -10.77 3.76
N GLY A 26 -1.21 -9.72 3.54
CA GLY A 26 0.08 -9.85 2.86
C GLY A 26 -0.04 -10.27 1.40
N LYS A 27 -1.26 -10.19 0.83
CA LYS A 27 -1.62 -10.63 -0.51
C LYS A 27 -1.88 -9.44 -1.43
N TYR A 28 -2.14 -9.74 -2.70
CA TYR A 28 -2.48 -8.76 -3.72
C TYR A 28 -3.82 -9.13 -4.37
N PRO A 29 -4.58 -8.14 -4.89
CA PRO A 29 -5.75 -8.40 -5.73
C PRO A 29 -5.42 -9.30 -6.92
N LYS A 30 -6.40 -10.06 -7.43
CA LYS A 30 -6.21 -11.09 -8.48
C LYS A 30 -5.51 -10.56 -9.74
N ASN A 31 -5.80 -9.32 -10.13
CA ASN A 31 -5.26 -8.69 -11.35
C ASN A 31 -4.08 -7.74 -11.07
N TYR A 32 -3.48 -7.81 -9.88
CA TYR A 32 -2.35 -6.94 -9.51
C TYR A 32 -1.02 -7.67 -9.66
N LYS A 33 -0.10 -7.10 -10.44
CA LYS A 33 1.29 -7.58 -10.54
C LYS A 33 2.16 -6.89 -9.48
N PRO A 34 2.74 -7.63 -8.53
CA PRO A 34 3.63 -7.05 -7.53
C PRO A 34 4.86 -6.41 -8.17
N LYS A 35 5.23 -5.22 -7.69
CA LYS A 35 6.46 -4.52 -8.13
C LYS A 35 7.74 -5.19 -7.61
N ARG A 36 7.61 -6.15 -6.70
CA ARG A 36 8.71 -6.94 -6.11
C ARG A 36 8.25 -8.37 -5.86
N SER A 37 9.19 -9.31 -5.94
CA SER A 37 8.97 -10.73 -5.66
C SER A 37 8.97 -11.06 -4.16
N THR A 38 9.55 -10.20 -3.32
CA THR A 38 9.71 -10.46 -1.88
C THR A 38 8.46 -10.09 -1.07
N LYS A 39 8.25 -10.79 0.05
CA LYS A 39 7.11 -10.59 0.98
C LYS A 39 7.57 -10.12 2.36
N ILE A 40 8.53 -9.19 2.42
CA ILE A 40 9.18 -8.75 3.66
C ILE A 40 8.27 -7.89 4.55
N MET A 41 7.30 -7.18 3.96
CA MET A 41 6.39 -6.30 4.71
C MET A 41 5.56 -7.11 5.73
N PRO A 42 5.66 -6.83 7.04
CA PRO A 42 4.82 -7.46 8.05
C PRO A 42 3.36 -7.04 7.90
N LEU A 43 2.45 -7.86 8.45
CA LEU A 43 1.02 -7.52 8.51
C LEU A 43 0.81 -6.41 9.54
N LEU A 44 -0.10 -5.48 9.23
CA LEU A 44 -0.41 -4.33 10.09
C LEU A 44 -1.93 -4.21 10.33
N PRO A 45 -2.62 -5.27 10.80
CA PRO A 45 -4.09 -5.29 10.89
C PRO A 45 -4.68 -4.19 11.78
N HIS A 46 -3.91 -3.66 12.73
CA HIS A 46 -4.31 -2.52 13.57
C HIS A 46 -4.57 -1.23 12.75
N LEU A 47 -4.01 -1.12 11.54
CA LEU A 47 -4.26 0.02 10.65
C LEU A 47 -5.57 -0.08 9.86
N ASN A 48 -6.32 -1.19 9.97
CA ASN A 48 -7.53 -1.41 9.18
C ASN A 48 -8.58 -0.30 9.39
N GLN A 49 -8.73 0.18 10.64
CA GLN A 49 -9.62 1.30 10.97
C GLN A 49 -9.21 2.63 10.33
N GLN A 50 -7.92 2.77 9.97
CA GLN A 50 -7.33 3.99 9.42
C GLN A 50 -7.07 3.89 7.91
N LEU A 51 -7.55 2.82 7.23
CA LEU A 51 -7.31 2.61 5.81
C LEU A 51 -7.78 3.77 4.93
N SER A 52 -8.90 4.41 5.27
CA SER A 52 -9.39 5.58 4.52
C SER A 52 -8.42 6.77 4.63
N ASN A 53 -7.86 7.01 5.80
CA ASN A 53 -6.88 8.08 6.03
C ASN A 53 -5.56 7.78 5.30
N LEU A 54 -5.08 6.55 5.38
CA LEU A 54 -3.89 6.10 4.65
C LEU A 54 -4.09 6.24 3.13
N HIS A 55 -5.25 5.81 2.62
CA HIS A 55 -5.59 5.95 1.21
C HIS A 55 -5.62 7.42 0.78
N ALA A 56 -6.25 8.31 1.57
CA ALA A 56 -6.27 9.74 1.28
C ALA A 56 -4.85 10.31 1.22
N PHE A 57 -4.01 10.02 2.22
CA PHE A 57 -2.62 10.47 2.27
C PHE A 57 -1.75 9.98 1.11
N LEU A 58 -1.99 8.75 0.63
CA LEU A 58 -1.25 8.17 -0.50
C LEU A 58 -1.70 8.68 -1.87
N ASN A 59 -2.87 9.31 -1.95
CA ASN A 59 -3.44 9.82 -3.19
C ASN A 59 -3.53 11.36 -3.21
N ALA A 60 -3.27 12.03 -2.09
CA ALA A 60 -3.16 13.48 -2.04
C ALA A 60 -2.02 13.96 -2.95
N ARG A 61 -2.32 14.95 -3.80
CA ARG A 61 -1.31 15.60 -4.62
C ARG A 61 -0.39 16.42 -3.71
N SER A 62 0.92 16.28 -3.89
CA SER A 62 1.91 17.19 -3.34
C SER A 62 2.07 18.29 -4.39
N ASP A 63 1.62 19.50 -4.07
CA ASP A 63 1.89 20.68 -4.90
C ASP A 63 3.38 21.05 -4.87
#